data_AF-A0A932TDQ9-F1
#
_entry.id   AF-A0A932TDQ9-F1
#
_cell.length_a   1.000
_cell.length_b   1.000
_cell.length_c   1.000
_cell.angle_alpha   90.00
_cell.angle_beta   90.00
_cell.angle_gamma   90.00
#
_symmetry.space_group_name_H-M   'P 1'
#
loop_
_entity.id
_entity.type
_entity.pdbx_description
1 polymer ?
#
loop_
_entity_poly.entity_id
_entity_poly.type
_entity_poly.pdbx_seq_one_letter_code
_entity_poly.pdbx_strand_id
1 'polypeptide(L)'
;MILLLSAGMITGYADILPLFVRGEKISLAASLAAPTTLASWTSILIPFATTKNDVIYNTDPSMRNCYFSIALLLFLVLSLVRKKNRWQQLLLVIGVAFMLLSTGGIFKTFAYKFVPFIGYVRLNGEFRIFSLLCFIVVAAIEVNKYIQQKEKFTGTVTWIYYLIEIITFIVIGYGLYKTFTTKDSMLFLGNKIFTEQGITGKLKSLIDIISFYDTLWIQGIIQLLFLWGIKWCLKYSNGDLLMKLIVMNMIIASLLPPPPALPPPPTPMISTATSSPQAPPPSSPGDLNDIKINTFSPNEMNISLFANNASQLILQQNNYPHWYYKNEGKKKMVNQWGINFMSVPIVKGKNTITFLFQPTLVKWMMLLSFATLITCCFSLFILKNK
;
A
#
# COMPACT_ATOMS: atom_id res chain seq x y z
N MET A 1 1.50 29.82 0.45
CA MET A 1 2.12 28.96 1.49
C MET A 1 1.97 27.48 1.18
N ILE A 2 0.75 26.93 1.08
CA ILE A 2 0.53 25.50 0.72
C ILE A 2 1.25 25.12 -0.58
N LEU A 3 1.17 25.96 -1.63
CA LEU A 3 1.89 25.73 -2.88
C LEU A 3 3.42 25.66 -2.72
N LEU A 4 4.01 26.46 -1.83
CA LEU A 4 5.45 26.44 -1.55
C LEU A 4 5.85 25.20 -0.74
N LEU A 5 5.03 24.82 0.25
CA LEU A 5 5.18 23.57 1.01
C LEU A 5 5.06 22.33 0.11
N SER A 6 4.30 22.43 -0.98
CA SER A 6 4.09 21.35 -1.95
C SER A 6 4.99 21.46 -3.19
N ALA A 7 5.84 22.49 -3.33
CA ALA A 7 6.60 22.74 -4.56
C ALA A 7 7.51 21.56 -4.98
N GLY A 8 8.22 20.93 -4.03
CA GLY A 8 9.02 19.73 -4.30
C GLY A 8 8.19 18.55 -4.83
N MET A 9 7.04 18.32 -4.20
CA MET A 9 6.10 17.26 -4.61
C MET A 9 5.49 17.57 -5.99
N ILE A 10 5.01 18.78 -6.21
CA ILE A 10 4.40 19.22 -7.47
C ILE A 10 5.42 19.09 -8.62
N THR A 11 6.66 19.54 -8.41
CA THR A 11 7.72 19.45 -9.43
C THR A 11 8.07 18.00 -9.74
N GLY A 12 8.22 17.16 -8.70
CA GLY A 12 8.45 15.72 -8.90
C GLY A 12 7.31 15.03 -9.65
N TYR A 13 6.05 15.36 -9.36
CA TYR A 13 4.91 14.85 -10.11
C TYR A 13 4.83 15.39 -11.52
N ALA A 14 5.13 16.67 -11.74
CA ALA A 14 5.13 17.28 -13.07
C ALA A 14 6.16 16.62 -14.00
N ASP A 15 7.34 16.25 -13.48
CA ASP A 15 8.37 15.52 -14.23
C ASP A 15 7.91 14.10 -14.63
N ILE A 16 7.13 13.44 -13.77
CA ILE A 16 6.67 12.06 -13.98
C ILE A 16 5.35 12.03 -14.79
N LEU A 17 4.56 13.11 -14.76
CA LEU A 17 3.21 13.16 -15.34
C LEU A 17 3.16 12.81 -16.83
N PRO A 18 4.06 13.31 -17.70
CA PRO A 18 4.07 12.96 -19.13
C PRO A 18 4.35 11.47 -19.38
N LEU A 19 5.04 10.80 -18.45
CA LEU A 19 5.37 9.38 -18.55
C LEU A 19 4.22 8.47 -18.07
N PHE A 20 3.23 9.05 -17.39
CA PHE A 20 2.01 8.32 -17.10
C PHE A 20 1.16 8.21 -18.37
N VAL A 21 1.24 7.06 -19.05
CA VAL A 21 0.27 6.63 -20.09
C VAL A 21 -1.08 6.31 -19.42
N ARG A 22 -1.71 7.30 -18.77
CA ARG A 22 -2.97 7.16 -18.01
C ARG A 22 -4.21 7.56 -18.82
N GLY A 23 -4.03 7.97 -20.07
CA GLY A 23 -5.10 8.41 -20.97
C GLY A 23 -5.70 7.32 -21.86
N GLU A 24 -5.26 6.07 -21.75
CA GLU A 24 -5.75 4.98 -22.58
C GLU A 24 -6.64 4.02 -21.79
N LYS A 25 -7.73 3.60 -22.44
CA LYS A 25 -8.59 2.54 -21.93
C LYS A 25 -7.79 1.23 -21.92
N ILE A 26 -7.62 0.64 -20.74
CA ILE A 26 -6.91 -0.64 -20.62
C ILE A 26 -7.81 -1.81 -21.01
N SER A 27 -7.22 -2.95 -21.38
CA SER A 27 -8.00 -4.14 -21.73
C SER A 27 -8.86 -4.61 -20.55
N LEU A 28 -9.98 -5.29 -20.84
CA LEU A 28 -10.88 -5.81 -19.80
C LEU A 28 -10.12 -6.72 -18.82
N ALA A 29 -9.27 -7.62 -19.35
CA ALA A 29 -8.47 -8.53 -18.53
C ALA A 29 -7.51 -7.77 -17.58
N ALA A 30 -6.82 -6.75 -18.09
CA ALA A 30 -5.97 -5.90 -17.26
C ALA A 30 -6.80 -5.14 -16.20
N SER A 31 -7.99 -4.65 -16.57
CA SER A 31 -8.86 -3.92 -15.65
C SER A 31 -9.43 -4.81 -14.55
N LEU A 32 -9.47 -6.13 -14.78
CA LEU A 32 -9.94 -7.11 -13.82
C LEU A 32 -8.86 -7.55 -12.83
N ALA A 33 -7.61 -7.12 -13.02
CA ALA A 33 -6.48 -7.51 -12.18
C ALA A 33 -6.59 -6.98 -10.74
N ALA A 34 -6.03 -7.74 -9.81
CA ALA A 34 -5.93 -7.43 -8.38
C ALA A 34 -7.25 -6.92 -7.75
N PRO A 35 -8.34 -7.72 -7.78
CA PRO A 35 -9.58 -7.35 -7.11
C PRO A 35 -9.42 -7.32 -5.59
N THR A 36 -10.18 -6.48 -4.92
CA THR A 36 -10.34 -6.56 -3.45
C THR A 36 -11.34 -7.68 -3.16
N THR A 37 -10.83 -8.87 -2.87
CA THR A 37 -11.67 -10.06 -2.68
C THR A 37 -12.56 -9.93 -1.45
N LEU A 38 -13.60 -10.77 -1.35
CA LEU A 38 -14.44 -10.81 -0.14
C LEU A 38 -13.62 -11.13 1.11
N ALA A 39 -12.59 -11.96 1.00
CA ALA A 39 -11.64 -12.22 2.08
C ALA A 39 -10.91 -10.93 2.51
N SER A 40 -10.53 -10.05 1.58
CA SER A 40 -9.90 -8.76 1.90
C SER A 40 -10.80 -7.87 2.79
N TRP A 41 -12.12 -7.96 2.68
CA TRP A 41 -13.03 -7.19 3.53
C TRP A 41 -13.05 -7.64 5.01
N THR A 42 -12.55 -8.83 5.33
CA THR A 42 -12.34 -9.25 6.73
C THR A 42 -11.31 -8.37 7.45
N SER A 43 -10.47 -7.65 6.69
CA SER A 43 -9.49 -6.69 7.23
C SER A 43 -10.08 -5.52 7.98
N ILE A 44 -11.38 -5.23 7.80
CA ILE A 44 -12.10 -4.24 8.63
C ILE A 44 -11.99 -4.64 10.12
N LEU A 45 -11.98 -5.94 10.43
CA LEU A 45 -11.79 -6.45 11.79
C LEU A 45 -10.31 -6.75 12.08
N ILE A 46 -9.62 -7.37 11.14
CA ILE A 46 -8.25 -7.91 11.33
C ILE A 46 -7.27 -7.37 10.27
N PRO A 47 -6.91 -6.08 10.30
CA PRO A 47 -6.08 -5.48 9.25
C PRO A 47 -4.72 -6.15 9.11
N PHE A 48 -4.08 -6.52 10.22
CA PHE A 48 -2.75 -7.10 10.20
C PHE A 48 -2.68 -8.46 9.51
N ALA A 49 -3.78 -9.23 9.56
CA ALA A 49 -3.86 -10.54 8.92
C ALA A 49 -3.79 -10.49 7.39
N THR A 50 -4.03 -9.33 6.79
CA THR A 50 -3.92 -9.16 5.32
C THR A 50 -2.50 -9.28 4.78
N THR A 51 -1.51 -9.12 5.65
CA THR A 51 -0.09 -9.20 5.29
C THR A 51 0.43 -10.62 5.19
N LYS A 52 -0.38 -11.60 5.60
CA LYS A 52 -0.01 -13.01 5.64
C LYS A 52 -1.03 -13.82 4.82
N ASN A 53 -0.58 -14.95 4.27
CA ASN A 53 -1.40 -15.90 3.51
C ASN A 53 -1.94 -15.37 2.17
N ASP A 54 -1.09 -15.41 1.14
CA ASP A 54 -1.45 -14.97 -0.22
C ASP A 54 -2.58 -15.80 -0.83
N VAL A 55 -2.71 -17.07 -0.44
CA VAL A 55 -3.71 -18.01 -0.98
C VAL A 55 -5.13 -17.60 -0.57
N ILE A 56 -5.34 -17.24 0.70
CA ILE A 56 -6.67 -16.85 1.20
C ILE A 56 -7.17 -15.57 0.51
N TYR A 57 -6.30 -14.57 0.38
CA TYR A 57 -6.71 -13.28 -0.18
C TYR A 57 -6.73 -13.28 -1.70
N ASN A 58 -5.91 -14.11 -2.36
CA ASN A 58 -5.81 -14.29 -3.80
C ASN A 58 -5.80 -12.95 -4.59
N THR A 59 -5.03 -12.00 -4.09
CA THR A 59 -4.89 -10.66 -4.70
C THR A 59 -3.58 -10.01 -4.25
N ASP A 60 -3.23 -8.90 -4.89
CA ASP A 60 -2.04 -8.12 -4.57
C ASP A 60 -2.09 -7.64 -3.09
N PRO A 61 -1.00 -7.78 -2.30
CA PRO A 61 -0.96 -7.34 -0.91
C PRO A 61 -1.45 -5.90 -0.68
N SER A 62 -1.14 -4.99 -1.60
CA SER A 62 -1.59 -3.60 -1.51
C SER A 62 -3.11 -3.47 -1.61
N MET A 63 -3.81 -4.41 -2.26
CA MET A 63 -5.26 -4.43 -2.49
C MET A 63 -6.08 -5.14 -1.39
N ARG A 64 -5.41 -5.70 -0.36
CA ARG A 64 -6.07 -6.52 0.67
C ARG A 64 -6.65 -5.74 1.86
N ASN A 65 -6.05 -4.61 2.21
CA ASN A 65 -6.46 -3.87 3.40
C ASN A 65 -7.62 -2.91 3.10
N CYS A 66 -8.70 -3.04 3.86
CA CYS A 66 -9.93 -2.25 3.80
C CYS A 66 -10.28 -1.68 5.18
N TYR A 67 -9.30 -1.55 6.08
CA TYR A 67 -9.53 -1.10 7.44
C TYR A 67 -9.80 0.40 7.54
N PHE A 68 -10.78 0.76 8.37
CA PHE A 68 -11.12 2.16 8.65
C PHE A 68 -11.54 2.39 10.12
N SER A 69 -10.94 1.68 11.08
CA SER A 69 -11.27 1.68 12.53
C SER A 69 -12.45 0.81 12.95
N ILE A 70 -12.27 0.09 14.06
CA ILE A 70 -13.31 -0.75 14.67
C ILE A 70 -14.46 0.08 15.26
N ALA A 71 -14.17 1.28 15.75
CA ALA A 71 -15.20 2.22 16.19
C ALA A 71 -16.05 2.71 15.02
N LEU A 72 -15.42 3.08 13.89
CA LEU A 72 -16.18 3.48 12.70
C LEU A 72 -16.95 2.31 12.10
N LEU A 73 -16.47 1.06 12.20
CA LEU A 73 -17.29 -0.11 11.86
C LEU A 73 -18.55 -0.18 12.74
N LEU A 74 -18.41 -0.05 14.06
CA LEU A 74 -19.54 -0.07 14.98
C LEU A 74 -20.59 0.99 14.62
N PHE A 75 -20.15 2.21 14.35
CA PHE A 75 -21.05 3.31 13.98
C PHE A 75 -21.60 3.20 12.55
N LEU A 76 -20.87 2.58 11.63
CA LEU A 76 -21.38 2.23 10.31
C LEU A 76 -22.56 1.25 10.46
N VAL A 77 -22.39 0.16 11.21
CA VAL A 77 -23.46 -0.83 11.45
C VAL A 77 -24.64 -0.18 12.19
N LEU A 78 -24.38 0.69 13.17
CA LEU A 78 -25.43 1.44 13.86
C LEU A 78 -26.23 2.32 12.90
N SER A 79 -25.56 2.99 11.95
CA SER A 79 -26.21 3.81 10.92
C SER A 79 -27.12 2.97 10.01
N LEU A 80 -26.79 1.68 9.77
CA LEU A 80 -27.60 0.77 8.96
C LEU A 80 -28.94 0.41 9.61
N VAL A 81 -29.03 0.41 10.94
CA VAL A 81 -30.28 0.10 11.66
C VAL A 81 -31.10 1.35 11.96
N ARG A 82 -30.46 2.52 12.04
CA ARG A 82 -31.13 3.80 12.35
C ARG A 82 -31.74 4.46 11.12
N LYS A 83 -32.63 5.43 11.37
CA LYS A 83 -33.20 6.30 10.34
C LYS A 83 -32.09 7.14 9.70
N LYS A 84 -31.91 6.99 8.39
CA LYS A 84 -30.91 7.69 7.58
C LYS A 84 -31.55 8.88 6.88
N ASN A 85 -30.79 9.95 6.68
CA ASN A 85 -31.19 10.98 5.74
C ASN A 85 -30.90 10.54 4.28
N ARG A 86 -31.43 11.29 3.30
CA ARG A 86 -31.24 10.99 1.87
C ARG A 86 -29.77 10.94 1.46
N TRP A 87 -28.93 11.79 2.05
CA TRP A 87 -27.49 11.83 1.77
C TRP A 87 -26.75 10.60 2.27
N GLN A 88 -27.04 10.13 3.49
CA GLN A 88 -26.48 8.89 4.04
C GLN A 88 -26.92 7.68 3.22
N GLN A 89 -28.18 7.63 2.79
CA GLN A 89 -28.66 6.57 1.89
C GLN A 89 -27.89 6.58 0.56
N LEU A 90 -27.74 7.76 -0.05
CA LEU A 90 -26.96 7.91 -1.28
C LEU A 90 -25.51 7.45 -1.09
N LEU A 91 -24.84 7.89 -0.03
CA LEU A 91 -23.46 7.48 0.27
C LEU A 91 -23.34 5.98 0.51
N LEU A 92 -24.29 5.35 1.21
CA LEU A 92 -24.29 3.90 1.41
C LEU A 92 -24.49 3.15 0.09
N VAL A 93 -25.41 3.58 -0.77
CA VAL A 93 -25.63 2.98 -2.08
C VAL A 93 -24.38 3.11 -2.96
N ILE A 94 -23.78 4.31 -3.01
CA ILE A 94 -22.52 4.55 -3.72
C ILE A 94 -21.39 3.69 -3.15
N GLY A 95 -21.26 3.64 -1.82
CA GLY A 95 -20.24 2.87 -1.13
C GLY A 95 -20.33 1.37 -1.39
N VAL A 96 -21.55 0.82 -1.38
CA VAL A 96 -21.81 -0.58 -1.74
C VAL A 96 -21.57 -0.83 -3.23
N ALA A 97 -21.99 0.08 -4.12
CA ALA A 97 -21.72 -0.05 -5.55
C ALA A 97 -20.22 -0.10 -5.84
N PHE A 98 -19.42 0.77 -5.23
CA PHE A 98 -17.97 0.75 -5.36
C PHE A 98 -17.30 -0.44 -4.67
N MET A 99 -17.86 -0.94 -3.56
CA MET A 99 -17.43 -2.20 -2.95
C MET A 99 -17.58 -3.35 -3.96
N LEU A 100 -18.75 -3.47 -4.58
CA LEU A 100 -19.01 -4.50 -5.59
C LEU A 100 -18.09 -4.34 -6.80
N LEU A 101 -17.87 -3.12 -7.28
CA LEU A 101 -16.89 -2.86 -8.35
C LEU A 101 -15.47 -3.27 -7.96
N SER A 102 -15.06 -3.05 -6.71
CA SER A 102 -13.72 -3.42 -6.22
C SER A 102 -13.50 -4.93 -6.14
N THR A 103 -14.56 -5.71 -5.91
CA THR A 103 -14.49 -7.19 -5.91
C THR A 103 -14.28 -7.78 -7.30
N GLY A 104 -14.47 -7.00 -8.37
CA GLY A 104 -14.30 -7.44 -9.75
C GLY A 104 -15.49 -8.25 -10.27
N GLY A 105 -15.21 -9.30 -11.04
CA GLY A 105 -16.23 -10.23 -11.55
C GLY A 105 -17.28 -9.58 -12.47
N ILE A 106 -18.54 -10.01 -12.30
CA ILE A 106 -19.66 -9.62 -13.17
C ILE A 106 -19.94 -8.11 -13.08
N PHE A 107 -19.91 -7.53 -11.87
CA PHE A 107 -20.19 -6.11 -11.64
C PHE A 107 -19.21 -5.21 -12.38
N LYS A 108 -17.90 -5.48 -12.27
CA LYS A 108 -16.89 -4.73 -13.00
C LYS A 108 -16.99 -4.98 -14.51
N THR A 109 -17.23 -6.21 -14.94
CA THR A 109 -17.34 -6.53 -16.38
C THR A 109 -18.50 -5.79 -17.03
N PHE A 110 -19.64 -5.70 -16.33
CA PHE A 110 -20.78 -4.89 -16.73
C PHE A 110 -20.40 -3.41 -16.79
N ALA A 111 -19.86 -2.85 -15.69
CA ALA A 111 -19.51 -1.44 -15.61
C ALA A 111 -18.45 -1.04 -16.65
N TYR A 112 -17.49 -1.90 -16.96
CA TYR A 112 -16.47 -1.66 -17.99
C TYR A 112 -17.08 -1.47 -19.39
N LYS A 113 -18.18 -2.16 -19.68
CA LYS A 113 -18.88 -2.09 -20.98
C LYS A 113 -19.79 -0.88 -21.08
N PHE A 114 -20.52 -0.55 -20.01
CA PHE A 114 -21.64 0.39 -20.07
C PHE A 114 -21.38 1.73 -19.37
N VAL A 115 -20.48 1.78 -18.39
CA VAL A 115 -20.21 3.01 -17.62
C VAL A 115 -18.95 3.69 -18.17
N PRO A 116 -19.03 4.97 -18.58
CA PRO A 116 -17.88 5.68 -19.10
C PRO A 116 -16.76 5.77 -18.04
N PHE A 117 -15.52 5.87 -18.51
CA PHE A 117 -14.31 6.00 -17.71
C PHE A 117 -13.93 4.81 -16.80
N ILE A 118 -14.80 3.82 -16.57
CA ILE A 118 -14.46 2.62 -15.77
C ILE A 118 -13.31 1.81 -16.36
N GLY A 119 -13.13 1.84 -17.67
CA GLY A 119 -12.01 1.18 -18.36
C GLY A 119 -10.66 1.90 -18.24
N TYR A 120 -10.58 3.03 -17.54
CA TYR A 120 -9.34 3.77 -17.31
C TYR A 120 -8.75 3.48 -15.92
N VAL A 121 -9.55 2.91 -15.01
CA VAL A 121 -9.09 2.47 -13.70
C VAL A 121 -8.31 1.17 -13.86
N ARG A 122 -7.04 1.18 -13.42
CA ARG A 122 -6.07 0.15 -13.80
C ARG A 122 -6.22 -1.14 -13.02
N LEU A 123 -6.50 -1.00 -11.72
CA LEU A 123 -6.64 -2.13 -10.82
C LEU A 123 -8.04 -2.13 -10.23
N ASN A 124 -8.66 -3.30 -10.16
CA ASN A 124 -10.00 -3.41 -9.58
C ASN A 124 -10.03 -2.94 -8.12
N GLY A 125 -9.03 -3.31 -7.33
CA GLY A 125 -8.98 -2.93 -5.93
C GLY A 125 -8.92 -1.42 -5.67
N GLU A 126 -8.62 -0.58 -6.67
CA GLU A 126 -8.62 0.88 -6.51
C GLU A 126 -10.01 1.43 -6.16
N PHE A 127 -11.09 0.80 -6.62
CA PHE A 127 -12.46 1.27 -6.32
C PHE A 127 -12.82 1.20 -4.84
N ARG A 128 -12.13 0.37 -4.04
CA ARG A 128 -12.38 0.27 -2.60
C ARG A 128 -12.20 1.62 -1.91
N ILE A 129 -11.33 2.51 -2.42
CA ILE A 129 -11.09 3.83 -1.82
C ILE A 129 -12.39 4.64 -1.75
N PHE A 130 -13.19 4.61 -2.81
CA PHE A 130 -14.49 5.30 -2.85
C PHE A 130 -15.50 4.65 -1.89
N SER A 131 -15.46 3.32 -1.78
CA SER A 131 -16.28 2.58 -0.82
C SER A 131 -15.94 2.96 0.63
N LEU A 132 -14.66 2.91 0.98
CA LEU A 132 -14.13 3.27 2.29
C LEU A 132 -14.46 4.72 2.64
N LEU A 133 -14.28 5.66 1.71
CA LEU A 133 -14.63 7.06 1.91
C LEU A 133 -16.12 7.23 2.28
N CYS A 134 -17.02 6.59 1.51
CA CYS A 134 -18.45 6.66 1.79
C CYS A 134 -18.79 6.07 3.17
N PHE A 135 -18.24 4.91 3.49
CA PHE A 135 -18.48 4.24 4.78
C PHE A 135 -17.93 5.04 5.96
N ILE A 136 -16.74 5.63 5.83
CA ILE A 136 -16.14 6.51 6.85
C ILE A 136 -17.02 7.74 7.08
N VAL A 137 -17.48 8.41 6.01
CA VAL A 137 -18.33 9.61 6.14
C VAL A 137 -19.65 9.27 6.83
N VAL A 138 -20.30 8.17 6.44
CA VAL A 138 -21.55 7.73 7.06
C VAL A 138 -21.34 7.38 8.54
N ALA A 139 -20.27 6.65 8.87
CA ALA A 139 -19.91 6.32 10.24
C ALA A 139 -19.62 7.58 11.07
N ALA A 140 -18.87 8.55 10.51
CA ALA A 140 -18.51 9.79 11.18
C ALA A 140 -19.74 10.66 11.49
N ILE A 141 -20.72 10.71 10.58
CA ILE A 141 -22.00 11.40 10.84
C ILE A 141 -22.71 10.75 12.04
N GLU A 142 -22.74 9.42 12.11
CA GLU A 142 -23.39 8.71 13.22
C GLU A 142 -22.62 8.86 14.54
N VAL A 143 -21.28 8.85 14.52
CA VAL A 143 -20.44 9.19 15.68
C VAL A 143 -20.77 10.58 16.20
N ASN A 144 -20.77 11.58 15.31
CA ASN A 144 -21.04 12.96 15.70
C ASN A 144 -22.46 13.12 16.28
N LYS A 145 -23.45 12.49 15.66
CA LYS A 145 -24.83 12.48 16.18
C LYS A 145 -24.89 11.89 17.59
N TYR A 146 -24.26 10.74 17.80
CA TYR A 146 -24.23 10.06 19.10
C TYR A 146 -23.59 10.95 20.20
N ILE A 147 -22.46 11.61 19.87
CA ILE A 147 -21.76 12.51 20.79
C ILE A 147 -22.62 13.74 21.11
N GLN A 148 -23.16 14.41 20.09
CA GLN A 148 -23.95 15.64 20.26
C GLN A 148 -25.23 15.41 21.04
N GLN A 149 -25.90 14.27 20.81
CA GLN A 149 -27.13 13.92 21.50
C GLN A 149 -26.89 13.32 22.89
N LYS A 150 -25.62 13.15 23.31
CA LYS A 150 -25.22 12.51 24.57
C LYS A 150 -25.97 11.20 24.81
N GLU A 151 -26.07 10.40 23.76
CA GLU A 151 -26.80 9.14 23.83
C GLU A 151 -26.14 8.20 24.85
N LYS A 152 -26.98 7.51 25.62
CA LYS A 152 -26.52 6.50 26.59
C LYS A 152 -26.17 5.21 25.86
N PHE A 153 -25.17 4.49 26.38
CA PHE A 153 -24.79 3.17 25.88
C PHE A 153 -25.84 2.10 26.26
N THR A 154 -26.98 2.13 25.57
CA THR A 154 -28.11 1.20 25.77
C THR A 154 -28.77 0.82 24.43
N GLY A 155 -29.56 -0.25 24.41
CA GLY A 155 -30.33 -0.65 23.23
C GLY A 155 -29.47 -1.14 22.06
N THR A 156 -29.74 -0.64 20.84
CA THR A 156 -29.14 -1.13 19.60
C THR A 156 -27.60 -0.99 19.57
N VAL A 157 -27.05 0.11 20.10
CA VAL A 157 -25.58 0.30 20.12
C VAL A 157 -24.88 -0.74 20.98
N THR A 158 -25.49 -1.09 22.12
CA THR A 158 -24.95 -2.11 23.04
C THR A 158 -24.98 -3.49 22.40
N TRP A 159 -26.05 -3.82 21.69
CA TRP A 159 -26.17 -5.11 21.00
C TRP A 159 -25.13 -5.24 19.86
N ILE A 160 -24.99 -4.21 19.01
CA ILE A 160 -23.98 -4.18 17.95
C ILE A 160 -22.57 -4.29 18.53
N TYR A 161 -22.29 -3.56 19.62
CA TYR A 161 -21.01 -3.64 20.31
C TYR A 161 -20.69 -5.07 20.74
N TYR A 162 -21.60 -5.73 21.46
CA TYR A 162 -21.37 -7.08 21.96
C TYR A 162 -21.26 -8.11 20.83
N LEU A 163 -21.98 -7.92 19.72
CA LEU A 163 -21.82 -8.75 18.53
C LEU A 163 -20.39 -8.65 17.97
N ILE A 164 -19.86 -7.43 17.79
CA ILE A 164 -18.49 -7.23 17.31
C ILE A 164 -17.46 -7.79 18.30
N GLU A 165 -17.69 -7.61 19.60
CA GLU A 165 -16.84 -8.17 20.67
C GLU A 165 -16.81 -9.70 20.62
N ILE A 166 -17.96 -10.37 20.48
CA ILE A 166 -18.06 -11.83 20.34
C ILE A 166 -17.34 -12.31 19.08
N ILE A 167 -17.55 -11.67 17.93
CA ILE A 167 -16.84 -12.02 16.69
C ILE A 167 -15.33 -11.90 16.89
N THR A 168 -14.87 -10.84 17.58
CA THR A 168 -13.44 -10.65 17.89
C THR A 168 -12.90 -11.79 18.77
N PHE A 169 -13.64 -12.21 19.80
CA PHE A 169 -13.27 -13.37 20.62
C PHE A 169 -13.18 -14.67 19.81
N ILE A 170 -14.13 -14.91 18.90
CA ILE A 170 -14.11 -16.09 18.02
C ILE A 170 -12.84 -16.08 17.15
N VAL A 171 -12.46 -14.93 16.59
CA VAL A 171 -11.24 -14.79 15.78
C VAL A 171 -9.98 -15.05 16.60
N ILE A 172 -9.91 -14.53 17.83
CA ILE A 172 -8.80 -14.82 18.77
C ILE A 172 -8.72 -16.32 19.07
N GLY A 173 -9.85 -16.92 19.44
CA GLY A 173 -9.94 -18.34 19.77
C GLY A 173 -9.53 -19.24 18.61
N TYR A 174 -10.00 -18.93 17.40
CA TYR A 174 -9.61 -19.65 16.18
C TYR A 174 -8.12 -19.48 15.86
N GLY A 175 -7.58 -18.26 15.95
CA GLY A 175 -6.16 -17.97 15.75
C GLY A 175 -5.28 -18.75 16.72
N LEU A 176 -5.62 -18.75 18.01
CA LEU A 176 -4.93 -19.52 19.04
C LEU A 176 -5.04 -21.03 18.77
N TYR A 177 -6.25 -21.54 18.55
CA TYR A 177 -6.46 -22.96 18.24
C TYR A 177 -5.57 -23.44 17.08
N LYS A 178 -5.60 -22.72 15.95
CA LYS A 178 -4.77 -23.06 14.78
C LYS A 178 -3.28 -22.92 15.06
N THR A 179 -2.88 -21.93 15.85
CA THR A 179 -1.49 -21.76 16.30
C THR A 179 -1.01 -22.99 17.07
N PHE A 180 -1.78 -23.49 18.05
CA PHE A 180 -1.41 -24.67 18.83
C PHE A 180 -1.45 -25.97 18.03
N THR A 181 -2.38 -26.11 17.09
CA THR A 181 -2.48 -27.33 16.26
C THR A 181 -1.39 -27.42 15.19
N THR A 182 -1.08 -26.31 14.51
CA THR A 182 -0.11 -26.31 13.39
C THR A 182 1.34 -26.26 13.87
N LYS A 183 1.61 -25.64 15.03
CA LYS A 183 2.94 -25.39 15.57
C LYS A 183 3.86 -24.54 14.67
N ASP A 184 3.31 -23.88 13.66
CA ASP A 184 4.05 -23.02 12.72
C ASP A 184 4.13 -21.56 13.18
N SER A 185 3.98 -21.31 14.48
CA SER A 185 3.83 -19.97 15.05
C SER A 185 5.08 -19.42 15.71
N MET A 186 5.09 -18.11 15.97
CA MET A 186 6.15 -17.46 16.75
C MET A 186 6.36 -18.04 18.14
N LEU A 187 5.34 -18.65 18.74
CA LEU A 187 5.44 -19.28 20.06
C LEU A 187 6.32 -20.54 20.05
N PHE A 188 6.30 -21.29 18.94
CA PHE A 188 7.06 -22.55 18.83
C PHE A 188 8.39 -22.36 18.10
N LEU A 189 8.48 -21.36 17.23
CA LEU A 189 9.67 -21.08 16.42
C LEU A 189 10.56 -19.97 16.99
N GLY A 190 10.26 -19.44 18.18
CA GLY A 190 10.97 -18.31 18.79
C GLY A 190 12.49 -18.48 18.93
N ASN A 191 12.98 -19.72 19.06
CA ASN A 191 14.42 -20.00 19.12
C ASN A 191 15.18 -19.52 17.88
N LYS A 192 14.54 -19.51 16.69
CA LYS A 192 15.13 -19.00 15.44
C LYS A 192 15.38 -17.48 15.46
N ILE A 193 14.67 -16.74 16.31
CA ILE A 193 14.88 -15.30 16.47
C ILE A 193 16.20 -15.07 17.20
N PHE A 194 16.48 -15.85 18.24
CA PHE A 194 17.68 -15.68 19.07
C PHE A 194 18.98 -16.12 18.37
N THR A 195 18.89 -16.94 17.32
CA THR A 195 20.05 -17.35 16.51
C THR A 195 20.55 -16.26 15.56
N GLU A 196 19.72 -15.25 15.24
CA GLU A 196 20.11 -14.16 14.35
C GLU A 196 21.01 -13.13 15.03
N GLN A 197 22.01 -12.64 14.30
CA GLN A 197 22.93 -11.61 14.79
C GLN A 197 22.37 -10.20 14.57
N GLY A 198 22.52 -9.35 15.59
CA GLY A 198 22.09 -7.95 15.55
C GLY A 198 20.58 -7.73 15.67
N ILE A 199 20.19 -6.50 16.01
CA ILE A 199 18.78 -6.14 16.23
C ILE A 199 17.97 -6.25 14.93
N THR A 200 18.54 -5.83 13.80
CA THR A 200 17.88 -5.88 12.48
C THR A 200 17.57 -7.32 12.05
N GLY A 201 18.52 -8.25 12.24
CA GLY A 201 18.33 -9.67 11.92
C GLY A 201 17.23 -10.29 12.78
N LYS A 202 17.24 -10.00 14.08
CA LYS A 202 16.20 -10.45 15.03
C LYS A 202 14.81 -9.92 14.68
N LEU A 203 14.70 -8.62 14.34
CA LEU A 203 13.42 -8.02 13.93
C LEU A 203 12.90 -8.63 12.63
N LYS A 204 13.77 -8.85 11.64
CA LYS A 204 13.40 -9.51 10.39
C LYS A 204 12.91 -10.93 10.65
N SER A 205 13.66 -11.71 11.42
CA SER A 205 13.28 -13.10 11.78
C SER A 205 11.96 -13.15 12.54
N LEU A 206 11.72 -12.22 13.47
CA LEU A 206 10.43 -12.07 14.13
C LEU A 206 9.29 -11.86 13.12
N ILE A 207 9.46 -10.94 12.17
CA ILE A 207 8.45 -10.67 11.13
C ILE A 207 8.21 -11.88 10.24
N ASP A 208 9.28 -12.58 9.85
CA ASP A 208 9.25 -13.73 8.95
C ASP A 208 8.56 -14.94 9.62
N ILE A 209 8.76 -15.13 10.93
CA ILE A 209 8.20 -16.24 11.70
C ILE A 209 6.72 -16.03 12.05
N ILE A 210 6.26 -14.78 12.18
CA ILE A 210 4.85 -14.49 12.45
C ILE A 210 3.97 -15.13 11.37
N SER A 211 3.19 -16.13 11.78
CA SER A 211 2.28 -16.86 10.91
C SER A 211 0.98 -16.07 10.68
N PHE A 212 0.18 -16.49 9.71
CA PHE A 212 -1.16 -15.93 9.52
C PHE A 212 -2.02 -16.07 10.79
N TYR A 213 -1.97 -17.22 11.46
CA TYR A 213 -2.78 -17.44 12.67
C TYR A 213 -2.30 -16.58 13.84
N ASP A 214 -1.00 -16.28 13.92
CA ASP A 214 -0.47 -15.31 14.88
C ASP A 214 -1.09 -13.93 14.70
N THR A 215 -1.15 -13.46 13.45
CA THR A 215 -1.74 -12.17 13.16
C THR A 215 -3.22 -12.09 13.54
N LEU A 216 -3.97 -13.20 13.50
CA LEU A 216 -5.38 -13.21 13.90
C LEU A 216 -5.55 -12.94 15.40
N TRP A 217 -4.85 -13.69 16.25
CA TRP A 217 -5.03 -13.54 17.69
C TRP A 217 -4.34 -12.29 18.24
N ILE A 218 -3.15 -11.92 17.72
CA ILE A 218 -2.47 -10.67 18.10
C ILE A 218 -3.35 -9.47 17.77
N GLN A 219 -3.86 -9.39 16.53
CA GLN A 219 -4.70 -8.29 16.11
C GLN A 219 -6.05 -8.29 16.85
N GLY A 220 -6.63 -9.47 17.08
CA GLY A 220 -7.86 -9.62 17.84
C GLY A 220 -7.73 -9.06 19.27
N ILE A 221 -6.63 -9.37 19.97
CA ILE A 221 -6.36 -8.81 21.31
C ILE A 221 -6.24 -7.28 21.25
N ILE A 222 -5.52 -6.74 20.25
CA ILE A 222 -5.42 -5.29 20.06
C ILE A 222 -6.81 -4.66 19.85
N GLN A 223 -7.64 -5.24 18.97
CA GLN A 223 -9.00 -4.74 18.75
C GLN A 223 -9.89 -4.84 19.99
N LEU A 224 -9.72 -5.89 20.80
CA LEU A 224 -10.47 -6.06 22.04
C LEU A 224 -10.16 -4.95 23.06
N LEU A 225 -8.88 -4.57 23.19
CA LEU A 225 -8.48 -3.42 24.03
C LEU A 225 -9.12 -2.12 23.54
N PHE A 226 -9.16 -1.89 22.23
CA PHE A 226 -9.85 -0.74 21.65
C PHE A 226 -11.36 -0.78 21.89
N LEU A 227 -12.00 -1.94 21.72
CA LEU A 227 -13.43 -2.11 22.01
C LEU A 227 -13.74 -1.77 23.47
N TRP A 228 -12.94 -2.23 24.43
CA TRP A 228 -13.14 -1.88 25.84
C TRP A 228 -12.97 -0.37 26.10
N GLY A 229 -11.98 0.27 25.47
CA GLY A 229 -11.83 1.73 25.53
C GLY A 229 -13.03 2.47 24.92
N ILE A 230 -13.54 2.00 23.79
CA ILE A 230 -14.74 2.54 23.14
C ILE A 230 -15.95 2.38 24.06
N LYS A 231 -16.18 1.19 24.61
CA LYS A 231 -17.27 0.91 25.57
C LYS A 231 -17.23 1.86 26.77
N TRP A 232 -16.03 2.08 27.32
CA TRP A 232 -15.82 3.04 28.41
C TRP A 232 -16.24 4.45 27.98
N CYS A 233 -15.75 4.93 26.82
CA CYS A 233 -16.12 6.25 26.31
C CYS A 233 -17.62 6.40 26.08
N LEU A 234 -18.28 5.38 25.52
CA LEU A 234 -19.73 5.39 25.27
C LEU A 234 -20.53 5.36 26.58
N LYS A 235 -20.10 4.59 27.59
CA LYS A 235 -20.76 4.52 28.90
C LYS A 235 -20.69 5.85 29.65
N TYR A 236 -19.56 6.54 29.58
CA TYR A 236 -19.33 7.82 30.27
C TYR A 236 -19.57 9.05 29.37
N SER A 237 -20.08 8.86 28.14
CA SER A 237 -20.34 9.94 27.17
C SER A 237 -19.13 10.85 26.90
N ASN A 238 -17.91 10.30 26.92
CA ASN A 238 -16.68 11.05 26.69
C ASN A 238 -16.34 11.06 25.18
N GLY A 239 -16.94 12.01 24.45
CA GLY A 239 -16.77 12.14 23.00
C GLY A 239 -15.34 12.49 22.56
N ASP A 240 -14.64 13.34 23.32
CA ASP A 240 -13.26 13.73 23.00
C ASP A 240 -12.30 12.52 23.07
N LEU A 241 -12.40 11.71 24.14
CA LEU A 241 -11.60 10.50 24.24
C LEU A 241 -11.96 9.47 23.16
N LEU A 242 -13.26 9.34 22.81
CA LEU A 242 -13.69 8.47 21.72
C LEU A 242 -13.02 8.84 20.39
N MET A 243 -12.96 10.13 20.06
CA MET A 243 -12.28 10.61 18.84
C MET A 243 -10.79 10.33 18.86
N LYS A 244 -10.13 10.54 20.01
CA LYS A 244 -8.70 10.20 20.19
C LYS A 244 -8.46 8.70 20.01
N LEU A 245 -9.33 7.84 20.53
CA LEU A 245 -9.25 6.39 20.35
C LEU A 245 -9.44 5.98 18.88
N ILE A 246 -10.39 6.58 18.16
CA ILE A 246 -10.58 6.34 16.72
C ILE A 246 -9.29 6.64 15.95
N VAL A 247 -8.71 7.83 16.16
CA VAL A 247 -7.47 8.24 15.49
C VAL A 247 -6.30 7.32 15.86
N MET A 248 -6.13 7.00 17.14
CA MET A 248 -5.09 6.09 17.62
C MET A 248 -5.21 4.69 17.00
N ASN A 249 -6.45 4.19 16.89
CA ASN A 249 -6.75 2.89 16.28
C ASN A 249 -6.38 2.86 14.79
N MET A 250 -6.67 3.92 14.06
CA MET A 250 -6.26 4.06 12.65
C MET A 250 -4.75 4.16 12.49
N ILE A 251 -4.07 4.95 13.32
CA ILE A 251 -2.60 5.08 13.29
C ILE A 251 -1.94 3.73 13.56
N ILE A 252 -2.33 3.04 14.64
CA ILE A 252 -1.76 1.73 14.98
C ILE A 252 -2.00 0.72 13.85
N ALA A 253 -3.21 0.67 13.29
CA ALA A 253 -3.51 -0.22 12.17
C ALA A 253 -2.76 0.12 10.88
N SER A 254 -2.37 1.38 10.67
CA SER A 254 -1.54 1.79 9.52
C SER A 254 -0.07 1.46 9.69
N LEU A 255 0.42 1.34 10.93
CA LEU A 255 1.82 1.05 11.26
C LEU A 255 2.12 -0.44 11.47
N LEU A 256 1.11 -1.25 11.77
CA LEU A 256 1.24 -2.69 12.04
C LEU A 256 1.62 -3.54 10.81
N PRO A 257 1.04 -3.34 9.62
CA PRO A 257 1.47 -4.05 8.43
C PRO A 257 2.96 -3.79 8.19
N PRO A 258 3.84 -4.82 8.16
CA PRO A 258 5.19 -4.61 7.69
C PRO A 258 5.14 -3.98 6.30
N PRO A 259 6.10 -3.11 5.95
CA PRO A 259 6.23 -2.69 4.56
C PRO A 259 6.23 -3.96 3.70
N PRO A 260 5.47 -4.00 2.60
CA PRO A 260 5.42 -5.19 1.75
C PRO A 260 6.87 -5.58 1.48
N ALA A 261 7.27 -6.76 1.95
CA ALA A 261 8.60 -7.26 1.71
C ALA A 261 8.78 -7.16 0.20
N LEU A 262 9.83 -6.44 -0.24
CA LEU A 262 10.14 -6.40 -1.66
C LEU A 262 10.13 -7.86 -2.10
N PRO A 263 9.39 -8.21 -3.17
CA PRO A 263 9.46 -9.56 -3.69
C PRO A 263 10.95 -9.90 -3.80
N PRO A 264 11.37 -11.11 -3.39
CA PRO A 264 12.77 -11.50 -3.48
C PRO A 264 13.25 -11.08 -4.87
N PRO A 265 14.40 -10.40 -4.97
CA PRO A 265 14.85 -9.85 -6.25
C PRO A 265 14.66 -10.94 -7.28
N PRO A 266 13.91 -10.67 -8.37
CA PRO A 266 13.54 -11.70 -9.31
C PRO A 266 14.83 -12.44 -9.63
N THR A 267 14.87 -13.75 -9.34
CA THR A 267 16.00 -14.60 -9.71
C THR A 267 16.29 -14.22 -11.14
N PRO A 268 17.50 -13.70 -11.49
CA PRO A 268 17.71 -12.96 -12.71
C PRO A 268 17.21 -13.80 -13.87
N MET A 269 15.97 -13.52 -14.29
CA MET A 269 15.39 -14.16 -15.44
C MET A 269 16.07 -13.43 -16.56
N ILE A 270 17.15 -14.01 -17.06
CA ILE A 270 17.62 -13.81 -18.42
C ILE A 270 16.50 -14.38 -19.30
N SER A 271 15.35 -13.72 -19.32
CA SER A 271 14.30 -14.02 -20.27
C SER A 271 14.62 -13.20 -21.51
N THR A 272 15.05 -13.90 -22.55
CA THR A 272 15.15 -13.40 -23.91
C THR A 272 13.74 -12.98 -24.33
N ALA A 273 13.45 -11.67 -24.24
CA ALA A 273 12.20 -11.10 -24.71
C ALA A 273 12.11 -11.27 -26.24
N THR A 274 11.43 -12.31 -26.71
CA THR A 274 11.35 -12.71 -28.13
C THR A 274 10.12 -12.19 -28.87
N SER A 275 9.43 -11.14 -28.39
CA SER A 275 8.33 -10.58 -29.17
C SER A 275 8.03 -9.11 -28.85
N SER A 276 8.87 -8.23 -29.38
CA SER A 276 8.45 -6.88 -29.77
C SER A 276 8.65 -6.74 -31.28
N PRO A 277 7.64 -6.38 -32.09
CA PRO A 277 7.70 -6.48 -33.56
C PRO A 277 8.67 -5.53 -34.26
N GLN A 278 9.44 -4.72 -33.52
CA GLN A 278 10.36 -3.72 -34.08
C GLN A 278 11.78 -3.75 -33.49
N ALA A 279 12.08 -4.71 -32.60
CA ALA A 279 13.44 -4.89 -32.13
C ALA A 279 14.18 -5.87 -33.07
N PRO A 280 15.44 -5.60 -33.47
CA PRO A 280 16.26 -6.61 -34.14
C PRO A 280 16.30 -7.89 -33.28
N PRO A 281 16.35 -9.07 -33.91
CA PRO A 281 16.29 -10.34 -33.20
C PRO A 281 17.34 -10.34 -32.07
N PRO A 282 16.96 -10.76 -30.84
CA PRO A 282 17.91 -10.80 -29.73
C PRO A 282 19.10 -11.66 -30.16
N SER A 283 20.30 -11.10 -30.04
CA SER A 283 21.52 -11.87 -30.26
C SER A 283 21.55 -13.02 -29.26
N SER A 284 22.07 -14.16 -29.70
CA SER A 284 22.05 -15.43 -28.97
C SER A 284 22.48 -15.24 -27.49
N PRO A 285 21.85 -15.92 -26.52
CA PRO A 285 22.08 -15.75 -25.08
C PRO A 285 23.51 -16.04 -24.56
N GLY A 286 24.49 -16.27 -25.45
CA GLY A 286 25.92 -16.44 -25.14
C GLY A 286 26.76 -15.16 -25.26
N ASP A 287 26.18 -13.99 -25.49
CA ASP A 287 26.96 -12.76 -25.75
C ASP A 287 27.39 -11.99 -24.48
N LEU A 288 26.80 -12.30 -23.33
CA LEU A 288 27.06 -11.60 -22.07
C LEU A 288 27.57 -12.57 -21.00
N ASN A 289 28.83 -12.40 -20.62
CA ASN A 289 29.47 -13.14 -19.54
C ASN A 289 29.78 -12.22 -18.35
N ASP A 290 29.79 -12.77 -17.15
CA ASP A 290 30.28 -12.11 -15.92
C ASP A 290 29.63 -10.78 -15.56
N ILE A 291 28.30 -10.68 -15.66
CA ILE A 291 27.58 -9.50 -15.17
C ILE A 291 27.69 -9.44 -13.63
N LYS A 292 28.35 -8.41 -13.13
CA LYS A 292 28.54 -8.14 -11.70
C LYS A 292 28.02 -6.76 -11.35
N ILE A 293 27.10 -6.69 -10.39
CA ILE A 293 26.66 -5.43 -9.79
C ILE A 293 27.66 -5.08 -8.68
N ASN A 294 28.49 -4.06 -8.91
CA ASN A 294 29.50 -3.62 -7.96
C ASN A 294 28.92 -2.74 -6.85
N THR A 295 27.92 -1.92 -7.18
CA THR A 295 27.27 -1.01 -6.23
C THR A 295 25.82 -0.80 -6.63
N PHE A 296 24.92 -0.79 -5.66
CA PHE A 296 23.50 -0.50 -5.86
C PHE A 296 23.00 0.42 -4.74
N SER A 297 22.50 1.59 -5.13
CA SER A 297 21.89 2.58 -4.25
C SER A 297 20.74 3.28 -4.99
N PRO A 298 19.87 4.04 -4.29
CA PRO A 298 18.76 4.75 -4.93
C PRO A 298 19.16 5.72 -6.06
N ASN A 299 20.38 6.27 -6.01
CA ASN A 299 20.85 7.27 -6.97
C ASN A 299 21.94 6.75 -7.91
N GLU A 300 22.45 5.55 -7.68
CA GLU A 300 23.62 5.02 -8.41
C GLU A 300 23.58 3.50 -8.49
N MET A 301 23.82 2.97 -9.69
CA MET A 301 24.02 1.55 -9.94
C MET A 301 25.27 1.36 -10.80
N ASN A 302 26.26 0.66 -10.26
CA ASN A 302 27.52 0.37 -10.94
C ASN A 302 27.56 -1.10 -11.34
N ILE A 303 27.71 -1.37 -12.63
CA ILE A 303 27.69 -2.71 -13.22
C ILE A 303 28.96 -2.90 -14.03
N SER A 304 29.68 -3.98 -13.76
CA SER A 304 30.75 -4.48 -14.62
C SER A 304 30.26 -5.71 -15.37
N LEU A 305 30.59 -5.83 -16.65
CA LEU A 305 30.27 -7.00 -17.46
C LEU A 305 31.28 -7.20 -18.58
N PHE A 306 31.36 -8.42 -19.11
CA PHE A 306 32.12 -8.72 -20.32
C PHE A 306 31.16 -9.09 -21.46
N ALA A 307 31.29 -8.42 -22.60
CA ALA A 307 30.45 -8.67 -23.77
C ALA A 307 31.29 -9.25 -24.91
N ASN A 308 30.87 -10.37 -25.47
CA ASN A 308 31.56 -11.00 -26.61
C ASN A 308 31.37 -10.20 -27.90
N ASN A 309 30.26 -9.46 -27.99
CA ASN A 309 29.87 -8.62 -29.10
C ASN A 309 29.32 -7.28 -28.60
N ALA A 310 29.33 -6.25 -29.46
CA ALA A 310 28.65 -5.00 -29.15
C ALA A 310 27.13 -5.25 -29.07
N SER A 311 26.48 -4.72 -28.05
CA SER A 311 25.05 -4.96 -27.76
C SER A 311 24.49 -3.83 -26.88
N GLN A 312 23.38 -4.07 -26.18
CA GLN A 312 22.79 -3.15 -25.23
C GLN A 312 22.54 -3.83 -23.88
N LEU A 313 22.84 -3.13 -22.79
CA LEU A 313 22.41 -3.52 -21.45
C LEU A 313 21.06 -2.85 -21.18
N ILE A 314 20.03 -3.67 -20.99
CA ILE A 314 18.68 -3.20 -20.67
C ILE A 314 18.49 -3.33 -19.16
N LEU A 315 18.12 -2.23 -18.52
CA LEU A 315 17.82 -2.20 -17.09
C LEU A 315 16.29 -2.11 -16.92
N GLN A 316 15.72 -3.08 -16.20
CA GLN A 316 14.27 -3.14 -15.89
C GLN A 316 13.86 -2.11 -14.83
N GLN A 317 14.16 -0.86 -15.12
CA GLN A 317 13.81 0.33 -14.35
C GLN A 317 13.10 1.29 -15.29
N ASN A 318 12.10 1.99 -14.76
CA ASN A 318 11.38 2.98 -15.55
C ASN A 318 12.33 4.08 -16.02
N ASN A 319 12.24 4.44 -17.30
CA ASN A 319 12.99 5.52 -17.93
C ASN A 319 12.42 6.86 -17.49
N TYR A 320 12.77 7.26 -16.27
CA TYR A 320 12.45 8.59 -15.74
C TYR A 320 13.45 9.64 -16.24
N PRO A 321 13.04 10.92 -16.30
CA PRO A 321 13.98 12.00 -16.57
C PRO A 321 15.07 11.99 -15.49
N HIS A 322 16.24 12.53 -15.81
CA HIS A 322 17.39 12.64 -14.91
C HIS A 322 18.17 11.35 -14.64
N TRP A 323 17.85 10.25 -15.34
CA TRP A 323 18.75 9.11 -15.45
C TRP A 323 19.83 9.38 -16.50
N TYR A 324 21.06 9.12 -16.10
CA TYR A 324 22.24 9.18 -16.95
C TYR A 324 23.01 7.88 -16.79
N TYR A 325 23.90 7.59 -17.74
CA TYR A 325 24.92 6.58 -17.56
C TYR A 325 26.31 7.16 -17.78
N LYS A 326 27.30 6.59 -17.11
CA LYS A 326 28.72 6.79 -17.39
C LYS A 326 29.28 5.51 -17.97
N ASN A 327 29.95 5.62 -19.11
CA ASN A 327 30.82 4.59 -19.65
C ASN A 327 32.17 5.27 -19.92
N GLU A 328 33.26 4.72 -19.39
CA GLU A 328 34.61 5.33 -19.48
C GLU A 328 34.66 6.79 -18.98
N GLY A 329 33.93 7.09 -17.91
CA GLY A 329 33.89 8.42 -17.29
C GLY A 329 33.02 9.46 -18.00
N LYS A 330 32.59 9.23 -19.25
CA LYS A 330 31.73 10.15 -20.00
C LYS A 330 30.27 9.99 -19.60
N LYS A 331 29.65 11.06 -19.11
CA LYS A 331 28.22 11.12 -18.75
C LYS A 331 27.36 11.29 -20.01
N LYS A 332 26.38 10.41 -20.21
CA LYS A 332 25.43 10.42 -21.33
C LYS A 332 24.00 10.14 -20.82
N MET A 333 22.99 10.55 -21.59
CA MET A 333 21.59 10.20 -21.31
C MET A 333 21.36 8.71 -21.58
N VAL A 334 20.55 8.05 -20.76
CA VAL A 334 20.13 6.67 -21.03
C VAL A 334 19.22 6.63 -22.26
N ASN A 335 19.27 5.54 -23.02
CA ASN A 335 18.36 5.32 -24.14
C ASN A 335 17.05 4.69 -23.63
N GLN A 336 15.93 4.97 -24.29
CA GLN A 336 14.67 4.27 -24.02
C GLN A 336 14.69 2.89 -24.68
N TRP A 337 14.21 1.87 -23.97
CA TRP A 337 13.99 0.52 -24.50
C TRP A 337 12.54 0.09 -24.25
N GLY A 338 11.82 -0.22 -25.33
CA GLY A 338 10.39 -0.48 -25.28
C GLY A 338 9.60 0.71 -24.75
N ILE A 339 8.55 0.44 -23.96
CA ILE A 339 7.69 1.51 -23.42
C ILE A 339 8.36 2.19 -22.23
N ASN A 340 8.85 1.41 -21.26
CA ASN A 340 9.24 1.95 -19.96
C ASN A 340 10.71 1.72 -19.59
N PHE A 341 11.47 0.84 -20.23
CA PHE A 341 12.80 0.50 -19.72
C PHE A 341 13.87 1.45 -20.22
N MET A 342 14.99 1.51 -19.50
CA MET A 342 16.19 2.22 -19.94
C MET A 342 17.24 1.23 -20.44
N SER A 343 17.99 1.63 -21.45
CA SER A 343 19.09 0.86 -22.03
C SER A 343 20.32 1.71 -22.24
N VAL A 344 21.47 1.04 -22.32
CA VAL A 344 22.77 1.66 -22.59
C VAL A 344 23.55 0.79 -23.56
N PRO A 345 24.24 1.38 -24.54
CA PRO A 345 25.08 0.61 -25.45
C PRO A 345 26.31 0.06 -24.71
N ILE A 346 26.65 -1.18 -25.01
CA ILE A 346 27.86 -1.86 -24.54
C ILE A 346 28.72 -2.24 -25.75
N VAL A 347 30.03 -2.13 -25.58
CA VAL A 347 31.01 -2.50 -26.61
C VAL A 347 31.53 -3.91 -26.35
N LYS A 348 32.11 -4.54 -27.37
CA LYS A 348 32.82 -5.80 -27.18
C LYS A 348 33.96 -5.63 -26.17
N GLY A 349 34.11 -6.59 -25.25
CA GLY A 349 35.10 -6.59 -24.18
C GLY A 349 34.52 -6.22 -22.82
N LYS A 350 35.39 -5.73 -21.93
CA LYS A 350 35.03 -5.35 -20.56
C LYS A 350 34.34 -3.98 -20.55
N ASN A 351 33.15 -3.92 -19.97
CA ASN A 351 32.39 -2.69 -19.79
C ASN A 351 32.24 -2.42 -18.29
N THR A 352 32.35 -1.14 -17.91
CA THR A 352 31.96 -0.68 -16.57
C THR A 352 31.01 0.49 -16.75
N ILE A 353 29.74 0.23 -16.44
CA ILE A 353 28.64 1.18 -16.62
C ILE A 353 28.16 1.64 -15.25
N THR A 354 28.02 2.95 -15.09
CA THR A 354 27.42 3.55 -13.89
C THR A 354 26.15 4.29 -14.27
N PHE A 355 24.98 3.77 -13.90
CA PHE A 355 23.73 4.52 -13.96
C PHE A 355 23.65 5.49 -12.80
N LEU A 356 23.24 6.73 -13.06
CA LEU A 356 23.17 7.82 -12.10
C LEU A 356 21.83 8.53 -12.22
N PHE A 357 21.11 8.64 -11.11
CA PHE A 357 19.87 9.42 -11.01
C PHE A 357 20.14 10.77 -10.32
N GLN A 358 20.00 11.86 -11.06
CA GLN A 358 20.39 13.20 -10.59
C GLN A 358 19.27 14.25 -10.83
N PRO A 359 18.15 14.18 -10.11
CA PRO A 359 17.03 15.13 -10.28
C PRO A 359 17.33 16.44 -9.55
N THR A 360 18.23 17.26 -10.12
CA THR A 360 18.75 18.48 -9.49
C THR A 360 17.64 19.47 -9.14
N LEU A 361 16.70 19.72 -10.07
CA LEU A 361 15.59 20.65 -9.85
C LEU A 361 14.66 20.18 -8.71
N VAL A 362 14.30 18.89 -8.70
CA VAL A 362 13.46 18.31 -7.64
C VAL A 362 14.12 18.46 -6.27
N LYS A 363 15.44 18.23 -6.17
CA LYS A 363 16.19 18.41 -4.92
C LYS A 363 16.11 19.87 -4.42
N TRP A 364 16.28 20.84 -5.31
CA TRP A 364 16.15 22.26 -4.96
C TRP A 364 14.73 22.62 -4.49
N MET A 365 13.71 22.10 -5.17
CA MET A 365 12.31 22.36 -4.80
C MET A 365 11.92 21.67 -3.48
N MET A 366 12.45 20.49 -3.20
CA MET A 366 12.29 19.84 -1.89
C MET A 366 12.94 20.67 -0.77
N LEU A 367 14.14 21.20 -1.00
CA LEU A 367 14.83 22.05 -0.03
C LEU A 367 14.04 23.35 0.23
N LEU A 368 13.47 23.95 -0.81
CA LEU A 368 12.57 25.11 -0.70
C LEU A 368 11.31 24.79 0.13
N SER A 369 10.67 23.64 -0.13
CA SER A 369 9.50 23.20 0.64
C SER A 369 9.85 22.95 2.12
N PHE A 370 11.02 22.37 2.39
CA PHE A 370 11.50 22.15 3.75
C PHE A 370 11.80 23.45 4.49
N ALA A 371 12.48 24.40 3.83
CA ALA A 371 12.72 25.73 4.39
C ALA A 371 11.41 26.44 4.74
N THR A 372 10.41 26.37 3.85
CA THR A 372 9.07 26.93 4.08
C THR A 372 8.41 26.29 5.31
N LEU A 373 8.52 24.97 5.48
CA LEU A 373 7.97 24.25 6.64
C LEU A 373 8.59 24.74 7.95
N ILE A 374 9.92 24.91 7.99
CA ILE A 374 10.62 25.43 9.17
C ILE A 374 10.11 26.84 9.51
N THR A 375 10.00 27.71 8.51
CA THR A 375 9.47 29.07 8.71
C THR A 375 8.04 29.03 9.26
N CYS A 376 7.18 28.14 8.76
CA CYS A 376 5.82 27.96 9.28
C CYS A 376 5.84 27.50 10.75
N CYS A 377 6.62 26.48 11.09
CA CYS A 377 6.75 25.99 12.47
C CYS A 377 7.23 27.10 13.42
N PHE A 378 8.22 27.88 12.99
CA PHE A 378 8.75 28.99 13.78
C PHE A 378 7.72 30.11 13.96
N SER A 379 6.97 30.46 12.91
CA SER A 379 5.89 31.45 12.99
C SER A 379 4.76 31.02 13.93
N LEU A 380 4.37 29.75 13.92
CA LEU A 380 3.37 29.19 14.84
C LEU A 380 3.86 29.20 16.28
N PHE A 381 5.15 28.93 16.51
CA PHE A 381 5.74 29.00 17.84
C PHE A 381 5.75 30.42 18.40
N ILE A 382 6.11 31.42 17.58
CA ILE A 382 6.07 32.84 17.97
C ILE A 382 4.64 33.30 18.26
N LEU A 383 3.67 32.93 17.40
CA LEU A 383 2.28 33.33 17.54
C LEU A 383 1.59 32.68 18.73
N LYS A 384 2.03 31.50 19.18
CA LYS A 384 1.49 30.84 20.38
C LYS A 384 1.92 31.51 21.69
N ASN A 385 3.03 32.25 21.67
CA ASN A 385 3.58 32.94 22.85
C ASN A 385 3.12 34.40 22.96
N LYS A 386 2.24 34.86 22.06
CA LYS A 386 1.49 36.11 22.16
C LYS A 386 0.03 35.77 22.43
#